data_AF-A0A3B6A1D3-F1
#
_entry.id   AF-A0A3B6A1D3-F1
#
_cell.length_a   1.000
_cell.length_b   1.000
_cell.length_c   1.000
_cell.angle_alpha   90.00
_cell.angle_beta   90.00
_cell.angle_gamma   90.00
#
_symmetry.space_group_name_H-M   'P 1'
#
loop_
_entity.id
_entity.type
_entity.pdbx_description
1 polymer ?
#
loop_
_entity_poly.entity_id
_entity_poly.type
_entity_poly.pdbx_seq_one_letter_code
_entity_poly.pdbx_strand_id
1 'polypeptide(L)' 'MSTLFIFMSWEIWKERNTGVFHSTVATMMMVVAKIKEEAHLWAIAGATHLNIVIPRE' A
#
# COMPACT_ATOMS: atom_id res chain seq x y z
N MET A 1 -14.84 -14.12 4.08
CA MET A 1 -13.98 -13.10 4.71
C MET A 1 -12.87 -12.74 3.74
N SER A 2 -12.79 -11.49 3.33
CA SER A 2 -12.04 -11.07 2.13
C SER A 2 -10.55 -10.91 2.46
N THR A 3 -9.70 -11.76 1.87
CA THR A 3 -8.22 -11.69 1.93
C THR A 3 -7.68 -10.28 1.61
N LEU A 4 -8.39 -9.55 0.75
CA LEU A 4 -8.14 -8.14 0.44
C LEU A 4 -8.13 -7.23 1.68
N PHE A 5 -9.05 -7.46 2.63
CA PHE A 5 -9.22 -6.61 3.80
C PHE A 5 -8.06 -6.78 4.80
N ILE A 6 -7.58 -8.01 4.93
CA ILE A 6 -6.40 -8.35 5.74
C ILE A 6 -5.13 -7.75 5.13
N PHE A 7 -4.99 -7.84 3.81
CA PHE A 7 -3.84 -7.27 3.11
C PHE A 7 -3.79 -5.73 3.24
N MET A 8 -4.91 -5.07 3.00
CA MET A 8 -5.02 -3.60 3.17
C MET A 8 -4.75 -3.16 4.62
N SER A 9 -5.27 -3.90 5.60
CA SER A 9 -5.03 -3.61 7.02
C SER A 9 -3.55 -3.80 7.41
N TRP A 10 -2.89 -4.81 6.85
CA TRP A 10 -1.46 -5.08 7.08
C TRP A 10 -0.57 -3.97 6.53
N GLU A 11 -0.82 -3.51 5.30
CA GLU A 11 -0.04 -2.41 4.70
C GLU A 11 -0.19 -1.09 5.48
N ILE A 12 -1.41 -0.78 5.93
CA ILE A 12 -1.67 0.40 6.78
C ILE A 12 -0.92 0.28 8.12
N TRP A 13 -0.91 -0.91 8.73
CA TRP A 13 -0.17 -1.14 9.97
C TRP A 13 1.33 -0.97 9.77
N LYS A 14 1.90 -1.53 8.70
CA LYS A 14 3.32 -1.44 8.35
C LYS A 14 3.76 0.01 8.15
N GLU A 15 3.00 0.81 7.39
CA GLU A 15 3.32 2.22 7.17
C GLU A 15 3.23 3.06 8.45
N ARG A 16 2.21 2.84 9.29
CA ARG A 16 2.12 3.50 10.60
C ARG A 16 3.29 3.14 11.50
N ASN A 17 3.75 1.89 11.47
CA ASN A 17 4.88 1.44 12.25
C ASN A 17 6.20 2.05 11.72
N THR A 18 6.34 2.21 10.40
CA THR A 18 7.53 2.81 9.77
C THR A 18 7.71 4.29 10.19
N GLY A 19 6.60 5.03 10.36
CA GLY A 19 6.63 6.41 10.88
C GLY A 19 7.06 6.55 12.34
N VAL A 20 6.84 5.52 13.17
CA VAL A 20 7.26 5.50 14.59
C VAL A 20 8.77 5.24 14.72
N PHE A 21 9.37 4.50 13.79
CA PHE A 21 10.78 4.09 13.87
C PHE A 21 11.77 4.98 13.11
N HIS A 22 11.34 5.79 12.13
CA HIS A 22 12.25 6.55 11.26
C HIS A 22 12.25 8.08 11.44
N SER A 23 11.51 8.64 12.41
CA SER A 23 11.46 10.10 12.69
C SER A 23 11.30 10.99 11.44
N THR A 24 10.68 10.45 10.40
CA THR A 24 10.43 11.16 9.14
C THR A 24 8.93 11.32 9.05
N VAL A 25 8.46 12.56 9.10
CA VAL A 25 7.05 12.90 8.90
C VAL A 25 6.76 12.68 7.42
N ALA A 26 6.48 11.43 7.04
CA ALA A 26 6.07 11.09 5.69
C ALA A 26 4.73 11.78 5.44
N THR A 27 4.74 12.78 4.55
CA THR A 27 3.52 13.43 4.09
C THR A 27 2.55 12.40 3.52
N MET A 28 1.23 12.64 3.66
CA MET A 28 0.16 11.78 3.12
C MET A 28 0.43 11.36 1.65
N MET A 29 0.97 12.29 0.84
CA MET A 29 1.35 12.03 -0.56
C MET A 29 2.42 10.95 -0.73
N MET A 30 3.41 10.89 0.17
CA MET A 30 4.47 9.87 0.12
C MET A 30 3.93 8.48 0.48
N VAL A 31 3.02 8.41 1.46
CA VAL A 31 2.36 7.16 1.85
C VAL A 31 1.49 6.64 0.70
N VAL A 32 0.73 7.53 0.05
CA VAL A 32 -0.09 7.19 -1.12
C VAL A 32 0.79 6.71 -2.29
N ALA A 33 1.96 7.31 -2.51
CA ALA A 33 2.89 6.89 -3.56
C ALA A 33 3.42 5.46 -3.31
N LYS A 34 3.85 5.16 -2.08
CA LYS A 34 4.31 3.81 -1.70
C LYS A 34 3.22 2.75 -1.84
N ILE A 35 2.01 3.05 -1.38
CA ILE A 35 0.87 2.13 -1.52
C ILE A 35 0.60 1.80 -3.00
N LYS A 36 0.70 2.79 -3.89
CA LYS A 36 0.53 2.57 -5.34
C LYS A 36 1.65 1.72 -5.93
N GLU A 37 2.90 1.97 -5.51
CA GLU A 37 4.07 1.21 -5.96
C GLU A 37 3.97 -0.26 -5.53
N GLU A 38 3.62 -0.51 -4.27
CA GLU A 38 3.44 -1.87 -3.76
C GLU A 38 2.25 -2.53 -4.46
N ALA A 39 1.10 -1.86 -4.59
CA ALA A 39 -0.05 -2.40 -5.33
C ALA A 39 0.29 -2.81 -6.78
N HIS A 40 1.16 -2.04 -7.46
CA HIS A 40 1.65 -2.36 -8.80
C HIS A 40 2.54 -3.62 -8.82
N LEU A 41 3.49 -3.73 -7.88
CA LEU A 41 4.35 -4.92 -7.75
C LEU A 41 3.53 -6.19 -7.50
N TRP A 42 2.54 -6.11 -6.63
CA TRP A 42 1.66 -7.24 -6.33
C TRP A 42 0.72 -7.58 -7.50
N ALA A 43 0.27 -6.58 -8.27
CA ALA A 43 -0.49 -6.83 -9.50
C ALA A 43 0.35 -7.59 -10.54
N ILE A 44 1.63 -7.21 -10.73
CA ILE A 44 2.58 -7.95 -11.58
C ILE A 44 2.81 -9.37 -11.07
N ALA A 45 2.87 -9.55 -9.74
CA ALA A 45 3.01 -10.87 -9.11
C ALA A 45 1.73 -11.75 -9.19
N GLY A 46 0.66 -11.27 -9.82
CA GLY A 46 -0.57 -12.03 -10.08
C GLY A 46 -1.77 -11.65 -9.21
N ALA A 47 -1.63 -10.70 -8.28
CA ALA A 47 -2.74 -10.14 -7.51
C ALA A 47 -3.47 -9.05 -8.33
N THR A 48 -4.01 -9.43 -9.49
CA THR A 48 -4.60 -8.54 -10.51
C THR A 48 -5.73 -7.65 -10.01
N HIS A 49 -6.36 -8.01 -8.88
CA HIS A 49 -7.41 -7.22 -8.23
C HIS A 49 -6.89 -5.92 -7.59
N LEU A 50 -5.57 -5.79 -7.37
CA LEU A 50 -4.94 -4.58 -6.82
C LEU A 50 -4.77 -3.47 -7.87
N ASN A 51 -5.00 -3.77 -9.16
CA ASN A 51 -5.05 -2.77 -10.23
C ASN A 51 -6.13 -1.69 -10.00
N ILE A 52 -7.12 -1.94 -9.15
CA ILE A 52 -8.17 -0.97 -8.79
C ILE A 52 -7.58 0.23 -8.02
N VAL A 53 -6.46 0.03 -7.32
CA VAL A 53 -5.76 1.08 -6.55
C VAL A 53 -4.84 1.92 -7.46
N ILE A 54 -4.52 1.41 -8.65
CA ILE A 54 -3.65 2.07 -9.63
C ILE A 54 -4.53 2.95 -10.53
N PRO A 55 -4.18 4.24 -10.73
CA PRO A 55 -4.90 5.07 -11.68
C PRO A 55 -4.82 4.42 -13.08
N ARG A 56 -5.98 4.20 -13.70
CA ARG A 56 -6.06 3.79 -15.10
C ARG A 56 -5.80 5.03 -15.94
N GLU A 57 -4.80 4.97 -16.81
CA GLU A 57 -4.59 5.96 -17.88
C GLU A 57 -5.82 6.04 -18.81
#